data_AF-A0A1A9RNP2-F1
#
_entry.id   AF-A0A1A9RNP2-F1
#
_cell.length_a   1.000
_cell.length_b   1.000
_cell.length_c   1.000
_cell.angle_alpha   90.00
_cell.angle_beta   90.00
_cell.angle_gamma   90.00
#
_symmetry.space_group_name_H-M   'P 1'
#
loop_
_entity.id
_entity.type
_entity.pdbx_description
1 polymer ?
#
loop_
_entity_poly.entity_id
_entity_poly.type
_entity_poly.pdbx_seq_one_letter_code
_entity_poly.pdbx_strand_id
1 'polypeptide(L)'
;MAEIQTDEAARRTLIGWLAVTAALVLAFALVPRLYAPDKDDISRRIVEACIQNMPAVPQWQADLAKHGLAGQSERVLEPYCRCLWEEPVQKLSTEDLRSLPKLSPQQQLDKLGGSEAFLKRQEQCLAAQVGH
;
A
#
# COMPACT_ATOMS: atom_id res chain seq x y z
N MET A 1 37.77 39.22 34.11
CA MET A 1 36.83 39.35 32.97
C MET A 1 37.19 38.31 31.90
N ALA A 2 37.02 37.02 32.20
CA ALA A 2 37.37 35.92 31.28
C ALA A 2 36.27 34.83 31.20
N GLU A 3 35.33 34.78 32.14
CA GLU A 3 34.24 33.79 32.14
C GLU A 3 33.09 34.11 31.16
N ILE A 4 32.93 35.37 30.74
CA ILE A 4 31.80 35.77 29.87
C ILE A 4 32.06 35.41 28.39
N GLN A 5 33.32 35.33 27.95
CA GLN A 5 33.64 35.08 26.53
C GLN A 5 33.49 33.61 26.10
N THR A 6 33.71 32.66 27.01
CA THR A 6 33.52 31.23 26.73
C THR A 6 32.04 30.87 26.57
N ASP A 7 31.16 31.57 27.28
CA ASP A 7 29.71 31.37 27.21
C ASP A 7 29.13 31.85 25.88
N GLU A 8 29.63 32.97 25.34
CA GLU A 8 29.17 33.52 24.07
C GLU A 8 29.59 32.69 22.84
N ALA A 9 30.83 32.19 22.83
CA ALA A 9 31.32 31.32 21.76
C ALA A 9 30.65 29.94 21.79
N ALA A 10 30.45 29.37 22.98
CA ALA A 10 29.67 28.14 23.17
C ALA A 10 28.21 28.34 22.74
N ARG A 11 27.58 29.45 23.13
CA ARG A 11 26.20 29.81 22.75
C ARG A 11 26.03 29.97 21.25
N ARG A 12 26.94 30.64 20.55
CA ARG A 12 26.90 30.78 19.07
C ARG A 12 27.04 29.43 18.37
N THR A 13 27.92 28.57 18.87
CA THR A 13 28.12 27.21 18.35
C THR A 13 26.86 26.36 18.55
N LEU A 14 26.23 26.47 19.72
CA LEU A 14 25.02 25.74 20.08
C LEU A 14 23.81 26.23 19.26
N ILE A 15 23.69 27.54 19.02
CA ILE A 15 22.68 28.11 18.11
C ILE A 15 22.89 27.60 16.67
N GLY A 16 24.14 27.53 16.20
CA GLY A 16 24.46 26.97 14.88
C GLY A 16 24.04 25.51 14.75
N TRP A 17 24.36 24.68 15.74
CA TRP A 17 23.94 23.27 15.77
C TRP A 17 22.42 23.09 15.86
N LEU A 18 21.73 23.93 16.63
CA LEU A 18 20.26 23.94 16.67
C LEU A 18 19.66 24.34 15.32
N ALA A 19 20.24 25.33 14.63
CA ALA A 19 19.79 25.75 13.31
C ALA A 19 19.95 24.62 12.26
N VAL A 20 21.09 23.91 12.28
CA VAL A 20 21.33 22.76 11.39
C VAL A 20 20.34 21.63 11.68
N THR A 21 20.12 21.32 12.96
CA THR A 21 19.17 20.28 13.38
C THR A 21 17.75 20.66 12.99
N ALA A 22 17.35 21.92 13.20
CA ALA A 22 16.05 22.43 12.81
C ALA A 22 15.85 22.38 11.29
N ALA A 23 16.86 22.73 10.50
CA ALA A 23 16.82 22.63 9.04
C ALA A 23 16.67 21.17 8.57
N LEU A 24 17.41 20.23 9.17
CA LEU A 24 17.29 18.80 8.89
C LEU A 24 15.89 18.28 9.26
N VAL A 25 15.38 18.62 10.44
CA VAL A 25 14.04 18.22 10.88
C VAL A 25 12.96 18.78 9.95
N LEU A 26 13.06 20.03 9.53
CA LEU A 26 12.14 20.63 8.56
C LEU A 26 12.21 19.93 7.20
N ALA A 27 13.41 19.65 6.69
CA ALA A 27 13.58 18.93 5.44
C ALA A 27 12.94 17.54 5.50
N PHE A 28 13.19 16.78 6.57
CA PHE A 28 12.60 15.45 6.76
C PHE A 28 11.08 15.51 6.99
N ALA A 29 10.57 16.52 7.69
CA ALA A 29 9.13 16.69 7.94
C ALA A 29 8.33 17.02 6.66
N LEU A 30 8.98 17.55 5.62
CA LEU A 30 8.36 17.88 4.34
C LEU A 30 8.34 16.70 3.37
N VAL A 31 9.21 15.70 3.52
CA VAL A 31 9.27 14.51 2.65
C VAL A 31 7.92 13.80 2.54
N PRO A 32 7.17 13.51 3.62
CA PRO A 32 5.89 12.80 3.51
C PRO A 32 4.81 13.60 2.76
N ARG A 33 4.90 14.94 2.76
CA ARG A 33 3.97 15.80 2.01
C ARG A 33 4.32 15.87 0.54
N LEU A 34 5.60 15.84 0.20
CA LEU A 34 6.07 15.89 -1.19
C LEU A 34 6.00 14.53 -1.90
N TYR A 35 6.15 13.44 -1.14
CA TYR A 35 6.16 12.06 -1.65
C TYR A 35 4.93 11.25 -1.25
N ALA A 36 3.83 11.92 -0.91
CA ALA A 36 2.57 11.24 -0.62
C ALA A 36 2.13 10.49 -1.89
N PRO A 37 2.06 9.14 -1.88
CA PRO A 37 1.71 8.40 -3.08
C PRO A 37 0.32 8.83 -3.54
N ASP A 38 0.19 9.00 -4.86
CA ASP A 38 -1.08 9.28 -5.49
C ASP A 38 -1.99 8.03 -5.42
N LYS A 39 -3.28 8.21 -5.68
CA LYS A 39 -4.27 7.14 -5.66
C LYS A 39 -3.90 6.00 -6.60
N ASP A 40 -3.36 6.34 -7.77
CA ASP A 40 -2.96 5.35 -8.78
C ASP A 40 -1.77 4.52 -8.29
N ASP A 41 -0.81 5.14 -7.61
CA ASP A 41 0.33 4.45 -7.01
C ASP A 41 -0.10 3.47 -5.92
N ILE A 42 -1.03 3.87 -5.04
CA ILE A 42 -1.54 2.98 -3.99
C ILE A 42 -2.30 1.81 -4.63
N SER A 43 -3.09 2.08 -5.67
CA SER A 43 -3.86 1.05 -6.36
C SER A 43 -2.97 0.02 -7.01
N ARG A 44 -1.93 0.47 -7.71
CA ARG A 44 -0.93 -0.40 -8.33
C ARG A 44 -0.23 -1.28 -7.30
N ARG A 45 0.14 -0.72 -6.14
CA ARG A 45 0.78 -1.49 -5.05
C ARG A 45 -0.14 -2.57 -4.48
N ILE A 46 -1.45 -2.34 -4.41
CA ILE A 46 -2.40 -3.37 -3.96
C ILE A 46 -2.47 -4.52 -4.96
N VAL A 47 -2.55 -4.22 -6.27
CA VAL A 47 -2.53 -5.24 -7.33
C VAL A 47 -1.20 -6.01 -7.31
N GLU A 48 -0.08 -5.30 -7.19
CA GLU A 48 1.25 -5.91 -7.13
C GLU A 48 1.43 -6.79 -5.89
N ALA A 49 0.94 -6.35 -4.73
CA ALA A 49 0.92 -7.17 -3.53
C ALA A 49 0.05 -8.43 -3.69
N CYS A 50 -1.08 -8.33 -4.39
CA CYS A 50 -1.87 -9.51 -4.75
C CYS A 50 -1.04 -10.47 -5.60
N ILE A 51 -0.41 -9.99 -6.67
CA ILE A 51 0.42 -10.83 -7.56
C ILE A 51 1.54 -11.51 -6.77
N GLN A 52 2.24 -10.78 -5.90
CA GLN A 52 3.35 -11.34 -5.12
C GLN A 52 2.91 -12.38 -4.07
N ASN A 53 1.76 -12.19 -3.43
CA ASN A 53 1.35 -13.01 -2.29
C ASN A 53 0.32 -14.10 -2.62
N MET A 54 -0.47 -13.94 -3.68
CA MET A 54 -1.54 -14.88 -4.05
C MET A 54 -1.03 -16.33 -4.26
N PRO A 55 0.15 -16.58 -4.85
CA PRO A 55 0.65 -17.95 -5.02
C PRO A 55 0.89 -18.70 -3.70
N ALA A 56 1.12 -17.97 -2.60
CA ALA A 56 1.31 -18.54 -1.27
C ALA A 56 -0.01 -18.83 -0.52
N VAL A 57 -1.16 -18.42 -1.08
CA VAL A 57 -2.46 -18.62 -0.47
C VAL A 57 -2.86 -20.10 -0.63
N PRO A 58 -3.13 -20.85 0.46
CA PRO A 58 -3.33 -22.31 0.41
C PRO A 58 -4.45 -22.76 -0.53
N GLN A 59 -5.51 -21.97 -0.67
CA GLN A 59 -6.67 -22.28 -1.50
C GLN A 59 -6.47 -21.95 -2.98
N TRP A 60 -5.44 -21.17 -3.35
CA TRP A 60 -5.26 -20.66 -4.71
C TRP A 60 -5.24 -21.77 -5.77
N GLN A 61 -4.46 -22.82 -5.56
CA GLN A 61 -4.36 -23.92 -6.52
C GLN A 61 -5.67 -24.73 -6.60
N ALA A 62 -6.38 -24.87 -5.49
CA ALA A 62 -7.67 -25.55 -5.47
C ALA A 62 -8.72 -24.74 -6.25
N ASP A 63 -8.72 -23.42 -6.10
CA ASP A 63 -9.62 -22.53 -6.81
C ASP A 63 -9.33 -22.55 -8.31
N LEU A 64 -8.07 -22.44 -8.73
CA LEU A 64 -7.69 -22.62 -10.13
C LEU A 64 -8.15 -23.97 -10.70
N ALA A 65 -7.98 -25.07 -9.95
CA ALA A 65 -8.41 -26.38 -10.39
C ALA A 65 -9.93 -26.48 -10.60
N LYS A 66 -10.74 -25.87 -9.71
CA LYS A 66 -12.21 -25.82 -9.87
C LYS A 66 -12.64 -25.13 -11.16
N HIS A 67 -11.87 -24.15 -11.64
CA HIS A 67 -12.12 -23.43 -12.88
C HIS A 67 -11.41 -24.03 -14.10
N GLY A 68 -10.76 -25.19 -13.98
CA GLY A 68 -10.01 -25.81 -15.09
C GLY A 68 -8.70 -25.08 -15.44
N LEU A 69 -8.20 -24.23 -14.55
CA LEU A 69 -6.99 -23.42 -14.68
C LEU A 69 -5.78 -24.03 -13.94
N ALA A 70 -5.86 -25.31 -13.57
CA ALA A 70 -4.78 -26.00 -12.87
C ALA A 70 -3.45 -25.87 -13.63
N GLY A 71 -2.39 -25.48 -12.91
CA GLY A 71 -1.05 -25.26 -13.49
C GLY A 71 -0.90 -23.97 -14.29
N GLN A 72 -1.95 -23.14 -14.41
CA GLN A 72 -1.92 -21.89 -15.18
C GLN A 72 -1.75 -20.66 -14.28
N SER A 73 -1.24 -20.81 -13.05
CA SER A 73 -1.11 -19.70 -12.09
C SER A 73 -0.38 -18.51 -12.70
N GLU A 74 0.79 -18.71 -13.32
CA GLU A 74 1.60 -17.60 -13.87
C GLU A 74 0.86 -16.79 -14.93
N ARG A 75 0.03 -17.45 -15.75
CA ARG A 75 -0.79 -16.81 -16.79
C ARG A 75 -1.97 -16.03 -16.18
N VAL A 76 -2.59 -16.60 -15.14
CA VAL A 76 -3.86 -16.13 -14.57
C VAL A 76 -3.65 -15.05 -13.51
N LEU A 77 -2.49 -15.03 -12.85
CA LEU A 77 -2.22 -14.24 -11.64
C LEU A 77 -2.46 -12.73 -11.81
N GLU A 78 -1.80 -12.13 -12.80
CA GLU A 78 -1.92 -10.70 -13.08
C GLU A 78 -3.34 -10.30 -13.51
N PRO A 79 -3.96 -10.91 -14.53
CA PRO A 79 -5.31 -10.51 -14.95
C PRO A 79 -6.36 -10.77 -13.86
N TYR A 80 -6.22 -11.84 -13.07
CA TYR A 80 -7.06 -12.09 -11.89
C TYR A 80 -6.91 -10.98 -10.84
N CYS A 81 -5.69 -10.64 -10.43
CA CYS A 81 -5.45 -9.62 -9.41
C CYS A 81 -5.92 -8.24 -9.86
N ARG A 82 -5.77 -7.89 -11.14
CA ARG A 82 -6.30 -6.65 -11.71
C ARG A 82 -7.83 -6.61 -11.66
N CYS A 83 -8.48 -7.67 -12.15
CA CYS A 83 -9.94 -7.80 -12.10
C CYS A 83 -10.48 -7.71 -10.66
N LEU A 84 -9.80 -8.34 -9.71
CA LEU A 84 -10.24 -8.37 -8.31
C LEU A 84 -10.12 -7.01 -7.61
N TRP A 85 -9.06 -6.25 -7.93
CA TRP A 85 -8.64 -5.10 -7.12
C TRP A 85 -8.76 -3.74 -7.79
N GLU A 86 -8.65 -3.60 -9.12
CA GLU A 86 -8.65 -2.27 -9.76
C GLU A 86 -9.93 -1.47 -9.49
N GLU A 87 -11.10 -2.04 -9.77
CA GLU A 87 -12.37 -1.33 -9.63
C GLU A 87 -12.71 -1.00 -8.16
N PRO A 88 -12.62 -1.95 -7.19
CA PRO A 88 -12.97 -1.65 -5.80
C PRO A 88 -12.06 -0.61 -5.16
N VAL A 89 -10.76 -0.67 -5.47
CA VAL A 89 -9.75 0.25 -4.94
C VAL A 89 -9.92 1.64 -5.54
N GLN A 90 -10.24 1.74 -6.83
CA GLN A 90 -10.52 3.03 -7.48
C GLN A 90 -11.77 3.73 -6.92
N LYS A 91 -12.70 3.03 -6.27
CA LYS A 91 -13.87 3.66 -5.62
C LYS A 91 -13.54 4.33 -4.30
N LEU A 92 -12.39 4.01 -3.69
CA LEU A 92 -11.97 4.56 -2.41
C LEU A 92 -11.29 5.93 -2.57
N SER A 93 -11.39 6.75 -1.52
CA SER A 93 -10.59 7.98 -1.42
C SER A 93 -9.13 7.66 -1.12
N THR A 94 -8.20 8.57 -1.44
CA THR A 94 -6.78 8.38 -1.11
C THR A 94 -6.54 8.21 0.40
N GLU A 95 -7.36 8.83 1.25
CA GLU A 95 -7.31 8.68 2.71
C GLU A 95 -7.83 7.31 3.17
N ASP A 96 -8.92 6.81 2.58
CA ASP A 96 -9.37 5.44 2.82
C ASP A 96 -8.29 4.45 2.40
N LEU A 97 -7.67 4.63 1.24
CA LEU A 97 -6.59 3.77 0.76
C LEU A 97 -5.35 3.78 1.66
N ARG A 98 -4.97 4.93 2.22
CA ARG A 98 -3.85 5.04 3.18
C ARG A 98 -4.18 4.42 4.55
N SER A 99 -5.45 4.39 4.91
CA SER A 99 -5.89 3.82 6.19
C SER A 99 -6.23 2.34 6.11
N LEU A 100 -6.55 1.79 4.92
CA LEU A 100 -6.86 0.38 4.68
C LEU A 100 -5.90 -0.59 5.41
N PRO A 101 -4.55 -0.49 5.27
CA PRO A 101 -3.63 -1.43 5.92
C PRO A 101 -3.67 -1.40 7.45
N LYS A 102 -4.22 -0.34 8.04
CA LYS A 102 -4.33 -0.15 9.50
C LYS A 102 -5.61 -0.78 10.06
N LEU A 103 -6.56 -1.13 9.20
CA LEU A 103 -7.83 -1.74 9.57
C LEU A 103 -7.68 -3.25 9.77
N SER A 104 -8.59 -3.85 10.55
CA SER A 104 -8.68 -5.31 10.61
C SER A 104 -9.12 -5.89 9.25
N PRO A 105 -8.86 -7.18 8.96
CA PRO A 105 -9.23 -7.78 7.68
C PRO A 105 -10.72 -7.64 7.33
N GLN A 106 -11.60 -7.77 8.33
CA GLN A 106 -13.03 -7.60 8.12
C GLN A 106 -13.39 -6.16 7.76
N GLN A 107 -12.81 -5.18 8.47
CA GLN A 107 -13.01 -3.76 8.18
C GLN A 107 -12.46 -3.36 6.81
N GLN A 108 -11.37 -3.98 6.36
CA GLN A 108 -10.86 -3.81 5.00
C GLN A 108 -11.88 -4.31 3.99
N LEU A 109 -12.41 -5.52 4.17
CA LEU A 109 -13.43 -6.09 3.29
C LEU A 109 -14.69 -5.21 3.27
N ASP A 110 -15.17 -4.76 4.42
CA ASP A 110 -16.34 -3.89 4.52
C ASP A 110 -16.14 -2.58 3.73
N LYS A 111 -14.95 -1.98 3.80
CA LYS A 111 -14.57 -0.81 2.98
C LYS A 111 -14.57 -1.11 1.48
N LEU A 112 -14.26 -2.35 1.09
CA LEU A 112 -14.20 -2.80 -0.31
C LEU A 112 -15.55 -3.35 -0.84
N GLY A 113 -16.64 -3.21 -0.08
CA GLY A 113 -17.98 -3.65 -0.45
C GLY A 113 -18.47 -4.92 0.24
N GLY A 114 -17.75 -5.41 1.26
CA GLY A 114 -18.10 -6.58 2.07
C GLY A 114 -17.55 -7.90 1.55
N SER A 115 -17.59 -8.93 2.40
CA SER A 115 -17.10 -10.28 2.10
C SER A 115 -17.88 -10.94 0.94
N GLU A 116 -19.19 -10.76 0.88
CA GLU A 116 -20.03 -11.32 -0.19
C GLU A 116 -19.66 -10.75 -1.56
N ALA A 117 -19.50 -9.42 -1.66
CA ALA A 117 -19.08 -8.78 -2.91
C ALA A 117 -17.66 -9.19 -3.31
N PHE A 118 -16.76 -9.38 -2.34
CA PHE A 118 -15.42 -9.86 -2.58
C PHE A 118 -15.43 -11.30 -3.15
N LEU A 119 -16.15 -12.23 -2.51
CA LEU A 119 -16.26 -13.61 -2.98
C LEU A 119 -16.90 -13.70 -4.37
N LYS A 120 -17.95 -12.92 -4.60
CA LYS A 120 -18.59 -12.84 -5.92
C LYS A 120 -17.61 -12.36 -7.00
N ARG A 121 -16.81 -11.34 -6.73
CA ARG A 121 -15.78 -10.86 -7.65
C ARG A 121 -14.68 -11.88 -7.88
N GLN A 122 -14.25 -12.59 -6.83
CA GLN A 122 -13.24 -13.65 -6.95
C GLN A 122 -13.67 -14.71 -7.97
N GLU A 123 -14.89 -15.23 -7.82
CA GLU A 123 -15.48 -16.22 -8.76
C GLU A 123 -15.59 -15.66 -10.17
N GLN A 124 -16.10 -14.44 -10.32
CA GLN A 124 -16.24 -13.77 -11.62
C GLN A 124 -14.89 -13.57 -12.31
N CYS A 125 -13.87 -13.15 -11.57
CA CYS A 125 -12.54 -12.87 -12.09
C CYS A 125 -11.81 -14.15 -12.51
N LEU A 126 -12.02 -15.28 -11.82
CA LEU A 126 -11.49 -16.57 -12.24
C LEU A 126 -12.24 -17.13 -13.45
N ALA A 127 -13.58 -17.05 -13.44
CA ALA A 127 -14.40 -17.49 -14.57
C ALA A 127 -14.06 -16.73 -15.86
N ALA A 128 -13.72 -15.45 -15.77
CA ALA A 128 -13.28 -14.64 -16.91
C ALA A 128 -11.96 -15.12 -17.55
N GLN A 129 -11.16 -15.95 -16.87
CA GLN A 129 -9.87 -16.44 -17.39
C GLN A 129 -10.00 -17.81 -18.09
N VAL A 130 -11.19 -18.41 -18.03
CA VAL A 130 -11.49 -19.68 -18.68
C VAL A 130 -11.77 -19.42 -20.17
N GLY A 131 -10.88 -19.88 -21.04
CA GLY A 131 -11.04 -19.77 -22.51
C GLY A 131 -10.28 -18.61 -23.18
N HIS A 132 -9.55 -17.79 -22.40
CA HIS A 132 -8.45 -16.95 -22.89
C HIS A 132 -7.14 -17.71 -22.91
#